data_AF-A0A3D3BHQ4-F1
#
_entry.id   AF-A0A3D3BHQ4-F1
#
_cell.length_a   1.000
_cell.length_b   1.000
_cell.length_c   1.000
_cell.angle_alpha   90.00
_cell.angle_beta   90.00
_cell.angle_gamma   90.00
#
_symmetry.space_group_name_H-M   'P 1'
#
loop_
_entity.id
_entity.type
_entity.pdbx_description
1 polymer ?
#
loop_
_entity_poly.entity_id
_entity_poly.type
_entity_poly.pdbx_seq_one_letter_code
_entity_poly.pdbx_strand_id
1 'polypeptide(L)'
;MLRPATRPTSKRLAFGPAAFSLALCASAVSAQDNGQIETVFRKVSSAEATIVKAIGAGDSRQLSKTGSELGRIIEAALQRRENGGSVTSCDMAAHSLAFLAVSAADGLANKGERRRLLIEDARAAASDFQKDMAACEKQAGKNTGSHTSVEKALRAL
;
A
#
# COMPACT_ATOMS: atom_id res chain seq x y z
N MET A 1 36.95 -20.17 -66.95
CA MET A 1 35.58 -20.59 -66.65
C MET A 1 35.64 -21.93 -65.91
N LEU A 2 34.84 -22.07 -64.84
CA LEU A 2 34.58 -23.23 -63.96
C LEU A 2 35.71 -23.80 -63.06
N ARG A 3 35.62 -23.45 -61.77
CA ARG A 3 35.96 -24.27 -60.58
C ARG A 3 34.78 -25.22 -60.30
N PRO A 4 34.96 -26.42 -59.70
CA PRO A 4 34.89 -26.60 -58.22
C PRO A 4 35.72 -27.82 -57.72
N ALA A 5 35.87 -28.19 -56.44
CA ALA A 5 35.73 -27.58 -55.12
C ALA A 5 36.46 -28.53 -54.14
N THR A 6 37.35 -28.00 -53.31
CA THR A 6 37.96 -28.73 -52.17
C THR A 6 37.05 -28.60 -50.95
N ARG A 7 36.69 -29.71 -50.31
CA ARG A 7 36.07 -29.72 -48.98
C ARG A 7 37.15 -29.82 -47.91
N PRO A 8 37.14 -28.95 -46.88
CA PRO A 8 37.64 -29.35 -45.58
C PRO A 8 36.50 -29.34 -44.54
N THR A 9 36.38 -30.50 -43.90
CA THR A 9 35.54 -30.80 -42.73
C THR A 9 35.88 -29.88 -41.55
N SER A 10 34.94 -29.01 -41.18
CA SER A 10 35.02 -28.20 -39.96
C SER A 10 34.61 -29.06 -38.76
N LYS A 11 35.60 -29.48 -37.96
CA LYS A 11 35.37 -29.98 -36.60
C LYS A 11 34.72 -28.85 -35.80
N ARG A 12 33.47 -29.07 -35.34
CA ARG A 12 32.77 -28.20 -34.40
C ARG A 12 33.49 -28.25 -33.05
N LEU A 13 34.31 -27.24 -32.78
CA LEU A 13 34.70 -26.88 -31.42
C LEU A 13 33.43 -26.33 -30.73
N ALA A 14 32.95 -27.07 -29.73
CA ALA A 14 31.89 -26.63 -28.85
C ALA A 14 32.39 -25.46 -27.99
N PHE A 15 32.21 -24.24 -28.49
CA PHE A 15 32.29 -23.01 -27.71
C PHE A 15 30.87 -22.46 -27.57
N GLY A 16 30.37 -22.40 -26.34
CA GLY A 16 29.21 -21.61 -25.97
C GLY A 16 28.38 -22.23 -24.83
N PRO A 17 27.75 -21.43 -23.96
CA PRO A 17 28.18 -20.16 -23.39
C PRO A 17 28.19 -20.26 -21.85
N ALA A 18 29.37 -20.20 -21.24
CA ALA A 18 29.49 -19.90 -19.81
C ALA A 18 29.43 -18.38 -19.63
N ALA A 19 28.21 -17.83 -19.62
CA ALA A 19 27.85 -16.51 -19.08
C ALA A 19 26.44 -16.20 -19.61
N PHE A 20 25.48 -16.00 -18.70
CA PHE A 20 24.17 -15.34 -18.84
C PHE A 20 23.10 -16.12 -18.04
N SER A 21 23.13 -16.01 -16.71
CA SER A 21 21.98 -16.41 -15.88
C SER A 21 21.76 -15.52 -14.65
N LEU A 22 22.27 -14.28 -14.64
CA LEU A 22 22.06 -13.32 -13.55
C LEU A 22 21.16 -12.12 -13.92
N ALA A 23 20.30 -12.27 -14.94
CA ALA A 23 19.41 -11.19 -15.37
C ALA A 23 17.90 -11.53 -15.29
N LEU A 24 17.53 -12.67 -14.70
CA LEU A 24 16.12 -13.09 -14.59
C LEU A 24 15.52 -12.90 -13.18
N CYS A 25 16.32 -12.49 -12.18
CA CYS A 25 15.79 -12.25 -10.83
C CYS A 25 15.29 -10.81 -10.61
N ALA A 26 15.56 -9.86 -11.51
CA ALA A 26 15.16 -8.47 -11.34
C ALA A 26 13.69 -8.19 -11.70
N SER A 27 13.10 -8.99 -12.60
CA SER A 27 11.72 -8.81 -13.07
C SER A 27 10.67 -9.56 -12.24
N ALA A 28 11.07 -10.55 -11.45
CA ALA A 28 10.16 -11.26 -10.54
C ALA A 28 9.85 -10.44 -9.27
N VAL A 29 10.82 -9.67 -8.76
CA VAL A 29 10.64 -8.83 -7.56
C VAL A 29 9.63 -7.70 -7.81
N SER A 30 9.68 -7.06 -8.98
CA SER A 30 8.80 -5.93 -9.31
C SER A 30 7.35 -6.35 -9.54
N ALA A 31 7.10 -7.55 -10.07
CA ALA A 31 5.74 -8.07 -10.26
C ALA A 31 5.07 -8.48 -8.94
N GLN A 32 5.84 -9.03 -7.99
CA GLN A 32 5.34 -9.39 -6.66
C GLN A 32 5.03 -8.14 -5.82
N ASP A 33 5.87 -7.10 -5.91
CA ASP A 33 5.66 -5.82 -5.25
C ASP A 33 4.38 -5.13 -5.73
N ASN A 34 4.13 -5.13 -7.04
CA ASN A 34 2.94 -4.49 -7.62
C ASN A 34 1.63 -5.19 -7.20
N GLY A 35 1.63 -6.52 -7.13
CA GLY A 35 0.46 -7.29 -6.66
C GLY A 35 0.16 -7.07 -5.17
N GLN A 36 1.19 -6.83 -4.35
CA GLN A 36 1.03 -6.46 -2.95
C GLN A 36 0.50 -5.04 -2.80
N ILE A 37 1.05 -4.08 -3.54
CA ILE A 37 0.59 -2.67 -3.57
C ILE A 37 -0.91 -2.61 -3.92
N GLU A 38 -1.35 -3.31 -4.98
CA GLU A 38 -2.77 -3.31 -5.36
C GLU A 38 -3.67 -3.96 -4.29
N THR A 39 -3.16 -5.00 -3.61
CA THR A 39 -3.90 -5.66 -2.52
C THR A 39 -4.05 -4.75 -1.31
N VAL A 40 -2.98 -4.04 -0.90
CA VAL A 40 -3.03 -3.07 0.18
C VAL A 40 -3.94 -1.90 -0.20
N PHE A 41 -3.80 -1.35 -1.41
CA PHE A 41 -4.67 -0.30 -1.93
C PHE A 41 -6.16 -0.65 -1.79
N ARG A 42 -6.57 -1.84 -2.26
CA ARG A 42 -7.97 -2.28 -2.16
C ARG A 42 -8.44 -2.39 -0.72
N LYS A 43 -7.61 -2.91 0.17
CA LYS A 43 -7.93 -3.01 1.60
C LYS A 43 -8.10 -1.63 2.22
N VAL A 44 -7.15 -0.72 2.00
CA VAL A 44 -7.20 0.66 2.52
C VAL A 44 -8.42 1.40 1.99
N SER A 45 -8.71 1.30 0.69
CA SER A 45 -9.92 1.90 0.09
C SER A 45 -11.22 1.32 0.66
N SER A 46 -11.30 0.01 0.87
CA SER A 46 -12.47 -0.62 1.50
C SER A 46 -12.63 -0.22 2.98
N ALA A 47 -11.51 -0.05 3.68
CA ALA A 47 -11.47 0.40 5.06
C ALA A 47 -11.91 1.87 5.17
N GLU A 48 -11.53 2.72 4.23
CA GLU A 48 -11.97 4.13 4.14
C GLU A 48 -13.51 4.20 4.14
N ALA A 49 -14.15 3.47 3.21
CA ALA A 49 -15.61 3.44 3.11
C ALA A 49 -16.27 2.91 4.40
N THR A 50 -15.66 1.91 5.04
CA THR A 50 -16.15 1.33 6.29
C THR A 50 -16.02 2.32 7.45
N ILE A 51 -14.90 3.05 7.53
CA ILE A 51 -14.65 4.08 8.54
C ILE A 51 -15.63 5.25 8.39
N VAL A 52 -15.87 5.73 7.17
CA VAL A 52 -16.87 6.78 6.91
C VAL A 52 -18.25 6.37 7.43
N LYS A 53 -18.67 5.14 7.12
CA LYS A 53 -19.96 4.60 7.59
C LYS A 53 -20.01 4.50 9.10
N ALA A 54 -18.93 4.03 9.73
CA ALA A 54 -18.85 3.87 11.18
C ALA A 54 -18.83 5.23 11.91
N ILE A 55 -18.13 6.24 11.38
CA ILE A 55 -18.18 7.62 11.89
C ILE A 55 -19.61 8.15 11.84
N GLY A 56 -20.29 8.02 10.69
CA GLY A 56 -21.67 8.49 10.53
C GLY A 56 -22.67 7.78 11.45
N ALA A 57 -22.40 6.52 11.82
CA ALA A 57 -23.20 5.75 12.77
C ALA A 57 -22.78 5.93 14.25
N GLY A 58 -21.68 6.62 14.53
CA GLY A 58 -21.09 6.69 15.87
C GLY A 58 -20.58 5.34 16.39
N ASP A 59 -20.25 4.39 15.52
CA ASP A 59 -19.85 3.02 15.86
C ASP A 59 -18.35 2.94 16.15
N SER A 60 -17.97 3.28 17.39
CA SER A 60 -16.58 3.20 17.85
C SER A 60 -16.01 1.79 17.78
N ARG A 61 -16.84 0.75 17.94
CA ARG A 61 -16.39 -0.64 17.90
C ARG A 61 -15.96 -1.06 16.50
N GLN A 62 -16.75 -0.67 15.49
CA GLN A 62 -16.41 -0.93 14.09
C GLN A 62 -15.17 -0.14 13.67
N LEU A 63 -14.99 1.09 14.19
CA LEU A 63 -13.77 1.87 13.98
C LEU A 63 -12.53 1.18 14.56
N SER A 64 -12.55 0.77 15.83
CA SER A 64 -11.43 0.06 16.46
C SER A 64 -11.10 -1.26 15.74
N LYS A 65 -12.13 -2.00 15.31
CA LYS A 65 -11.96 -3.24 14.53
C LYS A 65 -11.25 -2.97 13.21
N THR A 66 -11.70 -1.96 12.47
CA THR A 66 -11.11 -1.59 11.18
C THR A 66 -9.68 -1.08 11.36
N GLY A 67 -9.42 -0.25 12.37
CA GLY A 67 -8.06 0.18 12.74
C GLY A 67 -7.13 -0.99 13.09
N SER A 68 -7.63 -2.00 13.80
CA SER A 68 -6.85 -3.21 14.12
C SER A 68 -6.53 -4.05 12.89
N GLU A 69 -7.43 -4.11 11.91
CA GLU A 69 -7.19 -4.80 10.65
C GLU A 69 -6.12 -4.09 9.82
N LEU A 70 -6.17 -2.76 9.76
CA LEU A 70 -5.12 -1.95 9.14
C LEU A 70 -3.78 -2.10 9.90
N GLY A 71 -3.82 -2.26 11.23
CA GLY A 71 -2.66 -2.59 12.06
C GLY A 71 -1.85 -3.78 11.56
N ARG A 72 -2.52 -4.84 11.08
CA ARG A 72 -1.83 -6.02 10.50
C ARG A 72 -1.12 -5.73 9.20
N ILE A 73 -1.62 -4.78 8.39
CA ILE A 73 -0.95 -4.32 7.17
C ILE A 73 0.32 -3.57 7.54
N ILE A 74 0.24 -2.69 8.54
CA ILE A 74 1.37 -1.90 9.04
C ILE A 74 2.44 -2.84 9.62
N GLU A 75 2.05 -3.83 10.42
CA GLU A 75 2.98 -4.82 10.98
C GLU A 75 3.69 -5.60 9.87
N ALA A 76 2.97 -6.03 8.84
CA ALA A 76 3.59 -6.67 7.68
C ALA A 76 4.56 -5.73 6.94
N ALA A 77 4.25 -4.43 6.86
CA ALA A 77 5.14 -3.43 6.26
C ALA A 77 6.42 -3.21 7.10
N LEU A 78 6.29 -3.16 8.43
CA LEU A 78 7.41 -3.06 9.35
C LEU A 78 8.31 -4.30 9.27
N GLN A 79 7.74 -5.49 9.26
CA GLN A 79 8.49 -6.74 9.05
C GLN A 79 9.22 -6.75 7.70
N ARG A 80 8.61 -6.23 6.62
CA ARG A 80 9.32 -6.08 5.34
C ARG A 80 10.51 -5.14 5.47
N ARG A 81 10.35 -4.00 6.14
CA ARG A 81 11.43 -3.03 6.37
C ARG A 81 12.58 -3.62 7.19
N GLU A 82 12.27 -4.40 8.23
CA GLU A 82 13.26 -5.10 9.04
C GLU A 82 14.06 -6.13 8.24
N ASN A 83 13.42 -6.79 7.27
CA ASN A 83 14.06 -7.72 6.34
C ASN A 83 14.76 -7.03 5.15
N GLY A 84 14.97 -5.71 5.20
CA GLY A 84 15.67 -4.94 4.16
C GLY A 84 14.79 -4.48 2.99
N GLY A 85 13.47 -4.66 3.08
CA GLY A 85 12.51 -4.09 2.14
C GLY A 85 12.18 -2.62 2.42
N SER A 86 11.29 -2.05 1.61
CA SER A 86 10.80 -0.67 1.77
C SER A 86 9.35 -0.64 2.27
N VAL A 87 8.99 0.48 2.90
CA VAL A 87 7.60 0.83 3.22
C VAL A 87 7.03 1.57 2.02
N THR A 88 5.87 1.15 1.54
CA THR A 88 5.21 1.74 0.37
C THR A 88 4.32 2.91 0.77
N SER A 89 3.92 3.72 -0.21
CA SER A 89 2.96 4.81 0.02
C SER A 89 1.61 4.27 0.49
N CYS A 90 1.23 3.06 0.06
CA CYS A 90 0.01 2.39 0.49
C CYS A 90 0.07 1.90 1.95
N ASP A 91 1.26 1.52 2.42
CA ASP A 91 1.47 1.20 3.83
C ASP A 91 1.35 2.46 4.70
N MET A 92 1.86 3.60 4.22
CA MET A 92 1.68 4.90 4.89
C MET A 92 0.21 5.32 4.93
N ALA A 93 -0.53 5.14 3.82
CA ALA A 93 -1.97 5.39 3.79
C ALA A 93 -2.74 4.48 4.77
N ALA A 94 -2.34 3.21 4.89
CA ALA A 94 -2.90 2.32 5.91
C ALA A 94 -2.61 2.83 7.33
N HIS A 95 -1.42 3.38 7.57
CA HIS A 95 -1.01 3.94 8.86
C HIS A 95 -1.83 5.15 9.27
N SER A 96 -1.92 6.17 8.40
CA SER A 96 -2.71 7.37 8.67
C SER A 96 -4.20 7.05 8.86
N LEU A 97 -4.74 6.12 8.07
CA LEU A 97 -6.13 5.66 8.21
C LEU A 97 -6.36 4.87 9.51
N ALA A 98 -5.40 4.04 9.93
CA ALA A 98 -5.49 3.28 11.18
C ALA A 98 -5.46 4.21 12.40
N PHE A 99 -4.53 5.17 12.41
CA PHE A 99 -4.43 6.16 13.47
C PHE A 99 -5.71 7.00 13.56
N LEU A 100 -6.24 7.45 12.42
CA LEU A 100 -7.53 8.12 12.36
C LEU A 100 -8.65 7.27 12.97
N ALA A 101 -8.77 5.99 12.59
CA ALA A 101 -9.82 5.12 13.06
C ALA A 101 -9.78 4.93 14.58
N VAL A 102 -8.59 4.77 15.15
CA VAL A 102 -8.40 4.63 16.60
C VAL A 102 -8.71 5.95 17.31
N SER A 103 -8.17 7.08 16.85
CA SER A 103 -8.44 8.41 17.43
C SER A 103 -9.92 8.77 17.36
N ALA A 104 -10.60 8.46 16.25
CA ALA A 104 -12.04 8.67 16.12
C ALA A 104 -12.84 7.74 17.05
N ALA A 105 -12.45 6.46 17.17
CA ALA A 105 -13.09 5.51 18.08
C ALA A 105 -12.97 5.98 19.54
N ASP A 106 -11.77 6.38 19.96
CA ASP A 106 -11.51 6.87 21.30
C ASP A 106 -12.22 8.21 21.54
N GLY A 107 -12.26 9.08 20.53
CA GLY A 107 -13.01 10.34 20.57
C GLY A 107 -14.51 10.12 20.81
N LEU A 108 -15.10 9.13 20.13
CA LEU A 108 -16.51 8.75 20.32
C LEU A 108 -16.78 8.06 21.67
N ALA A 109 -15.78 7.37 22.23
CA ALA A 109 -15.88 6.74 23.54
C ALA A 109 -15.70 7.71 24.72
N ASN A 110 -15.10 8.89 24.48
CA ASN A 110 -14.85 9.91 25.50
C ASN A 110 -15.85 11.08 25.43
N LYS A 111 -15.84 11.94 26.46
CA LYS A 111 -16.66 13.16 26.54
C LYS A 111 -15.80 14.37 26.90
N GLY A 112 -16.32 15.57 26.65
CA GLY A 112 -15.67 16.83 27.00
C GLY A 112 -14.42 17.14 26.17
N GLU A 113 -13.43 17.77 26.78
CA GLU A 113 -12.20 18.24 26.12
C GLU A 113 -11.40 17.09 25.49
N ARG A 114 -11.38 15.92 26.15
CA ARG A 114 -10.66 14.74 25.64
C ARG A 114 -11.23 14.24 24.30
N ARG A 115 -12.57 14.28 24.14
CA ARG A 115 -13.20 13.99 22.84
C ARG A 115 -12.76 14.99 21.77
N ARG A 116 -12.74 16.28 22.10
CA ARG A 116 -12.36 17.33 21.15
C ARG A 116 -10.94 17.13 20.62
N LEU A 117 -9.99 16.88 21.51
CA LEU A 117 -8.59 16.64 21.13
C LEU A 117 -8.45 15.39 20.23
N LEU A 118 -9.08 14.29 20.59
CA LEU A 118 -9.01 13.05 19.82
C LEU A 118 -9.65 13.16 18.43
N ILE A 119 -10.76 13.91 18.31
CA ILE A 119 -11.39 14.18 17.01
C ILE A 119 -10.53 15.16 16.18
N GLU A 120 -9.80 16.08 16.81
CA GLU A 120 -8.85 16.96 16.14
C GLU A 120 -7.64 16.19 15.61
N ASP A 121 -7.07 15.28 16.40
CA ASP A 121 -6.02 14.35 15.97
C ASP A 121 -6.49 13.49 14.79
N ALA A 122 -7.73 12.98 14.85
CA ALA A 122 -8.33 12.24 13.74
C ALA A 122 -8.48 13.10 12.48
N ARG A 123 -8.77 14.40 12.60
CA ARG A 123 -8.86 15.32 11.44
C ARG A 123 -7.48 15.62 10.85
N ALA A 124 -6.45 15.80 11.68
CA ALA A 124 -5.08 15.95 11.19
C ALA A 124 -4.65 14.70 10.41
N ALA A 125 -4.92 13.52 10.98
CA ALA A 125 -4.68 12.24 10.32
C ALA A 125 -5.46 12.05 9.01
N ALA A 126 -6.66 12.64 8.89
CA ALA A 126 -7.44 12.59 7.66
C ALA A 126 -6.75 13.36 6.52
N SER A 127 -6.11 14.48 6.85
CA SER A 127 -5.32 15.25 5.89
C SER A 127 -4.09 14.49 5.41
N ASP A 128 -3.41 13.78 6.32
CA ASP A 128 -2.26 12.96 5.96
C ASP A 128 -2.67 11.72 5.16
N PHE A 129 -3.77 11.07 5.54
CA PHE A 129 -4.36 9.99 4.76
C PHE A 129 -4.66 10.42 3.33
N GLN A 130 -5.22 11.61 3.12
CA GLN A 130 -5.49 12.11 1.78
C GLN A 130 -4.21 12.19 0.93
N LYS A 131 -3.11 12.71 1.49
CA LYS A 131 -1.82 12.84 0.80
C LYS A 131 -1.20 11.46 0.53
N ASP A 132 -1.20 10.59 1.53
CA ASP A 132 -0.64 9.24 1.45
C ASP A 132 -1.41 8.39 0.46
N MET A 133 -2.74 8.51 0.45
CA MET A 133 -3.60 7.76 -0.45
C MET A 133 -3.44 8.22 -1.89
N ALA A 134 -3.29 9.53 -2.15
CA ALA A 134 -2.95 10.05 -3.48
C ALA A 134 -1.58 9.54 -3.97
N ALA A 135 -0.59 9.43 -3.08
CA ALA A 135 0.71 8.82 -3.41
C ALA A 135 0.58 7.31 -3.68
N CYS A 136 -0.22 6.60 -2.88
CA CYS A 136 -0.54 5.18 -3.06
C CYS A 136 -1.25 4.93 -4.41
N GLU A 137 -2.21 5.76 -4.79
CA GLU A 137 -2.88 5.72 -6.09
C GLU A 137 -1.90 5.83 -7.25
N LYS A 138 -1.01 6.83 -7.18
CA LYS A 138 0.04 7.03 -8.19
C LYS A 138 0.97 5.82 -8.27
N GLN A 139 1.31 5.22 -7.13
CA GLN A 139 2.17 4.03 -7.06
C GLN A 139 1.44 2.77 -7.57
N ALA A 140 0.14 2.63 -7.32
CA ALA A 140 -0.70 1.50 -7.73
C ALA A 140 -1.25 1.62 -9.16
N GLY A 141 -1.02 2.75 -9.85
CA GLY A 141 -1.61 3.02 -11.16
C GLY A 141 -3.15 3.14 -11.13
N LYS A 142 -3.70 3.60 -9.99
CA LYS A 142 -5.14 3.81 -9.79
C LYS A 142 -5.45 5.30 -9.72
N ASN A 143 -6.72 5.66 -9.95
CA ASN A 143 -7.24 7.01 -9.74
C ASN A 143 -8.71 6.88 -9.33
N THR A 144 -8.95 6.91 -8.02
CA THR A 144 -10.25 6.67 -7.37
C THR A 144 -10.80 7.90 -6.67
N GLY A 145 -10.05 9.01 -6.62
CA GLY A 145 -10.60 10.34 -6.36
C GLY A 145 -9.84 11.12 -5.30
N SER A 146 -10.53 12.05 -4.62
CA SER A 146 -9.88 13.01 -3.72
C SER A 146 -9.70 12.54 -2.28
N HIS A 147 -10.20 11.35 -1.91
CA HIS A 147 -10.12 10.77 -0.55
C HIS A 147 -10.52 11.72 0.61
N THR A 148 -11.37 12.72 0.34
CA THR A 148 -11.86 13.70 1.34
C THR A 148 -13.05 13.18 2.15
N SER A 149 -13.45 11.93 1.95
CA SER A 149 -14.69 11.37 2.49
C SER A 149 -14.66 11.27 4.03
N VAL A 150 -13.52 10.83 4.56
CA VAL A 150 -13.30 10.67 6.00
C VAL A 150 -13.24 12.02 6.71
N GLU A 151 -12.53 13.00 6.12
CA GLU A 151 -12.47 14.37 6.66
C GLU A 151 -13.87 14.99 6.76
N LYS A 152 -14.70 14.83 5.71
CA LYS A 152 -16.09 15.29 5.71
C LYS A 152 -16.91 14.62 6.80
N ALA A 153 -16.73 13.31 6.99
CA ALA A 153 -17.42 12.58 8.07
C ALA A 153 -17.02 13.09 9.46
N LEU A 154 -15.72 13.36 9.70
CA LEU A 154 -15.23 13.89 10.97
C LEU A 154 -15.68 15.34 11.25
N ARG A 155 -15.96 16.14 10.21
CA ARG A 155 -16.51 17.50 10.37
C ARG A 155 -17.97 17.50 10.84
N ALA A 156 -18.67 16.38 10.68
CA ALA A 156 -20.04 16.22 11.16
C ALA A 156 -20.15 15.81 12.64
N LEU A 157 -19.03 15.50 13.30
CA LEU A 157 -18.92 15.13 14.72
C LEU A 157 -18.62 16.32 15.64
#